data_AF-A0A537JSW5-F1
#
_entry.id   AF-A0A537JSW5-F1
#
_cell.length_a   1.000
_cell.length_b   1.000
_cell.length_c   1.000
_cell.angle_alpha   90.00
_cell.angle_beta   90.00
_cell.angle_gamma   90.00
#
_symmetry.space_group_name_H-M   'P 1'
#
loop_
_entity.id
_entity.type
_entity.pdbx_description
1 polymer ?
#
loop_
_entity_poly.entity_id
_entity_poly.type
_entity_poly.pdbx_seq_one_letter_code
_entity_poly.pdbx_strand_id
1 'polypeptide(L)'
;MKLKQKLAVAYLKISFRILSILSKKKAAKKALDLFRTPQRRAKKQPSAIFNEAKTLEFNLEGISIHGYRWNKNPVKKILIIHGFE
;
A
#
# COMPACT_ATOMS: atom_id res chain seq x y z
N MET A 1 -5.24 -11.60 -15.96
CA MET A 1 -5.52 -10.14 -16.01
C MET A 1 -6.76 -9.88 -16.85
N LYS A 2 -7.70 -9.08 -16.33
CA LYS A 2 -8.88 -8.60 -17.09
C LYS A 2 -8.42 -7.77 -18.30
N LEU A 3 -9.21 -7.70 -19.37
CA LEU A 3 -8.86 -6.97 -20.60
C LEU A 3 -8.43 -5.52 -20.33
N LYS A 4 -9.17 -4.81 -19.46
CA LYS A 4 -8.84 -3.44 -19.02
C LYS A 4 -7.44 -3.32 -18.41
N GLN A 5 -7.02 -4.31 -17.61
CA GLN A 5 -5.68 -4.33 -17.00
C GLN A 5 -4.60 -4.55 -18.06
N LYS A 6 -4.85 -5.43 -19.04
CA LYS A 6 -3.92 -5.66 -20.15
C LYS A 6 -3.71 -4.37 -20.98
N LEU A 7 -4.80 -3.68 -21.29
CA LEU A 7 -4.75 -2.40 -22.02
C LEU A 7 -4.01 -1.32 -21.23
N ALA A 8 -4.28 -1.18 -19.93
CA ALA A 8 -3.56 -0.22 -19.08
C ALA A 8 -2.05 -0.49 -19.03
N VAL A 9 -1.65 -1.76 -18.90
CA VAL A 9 -0.22 -2.13 -18.92
C VAL A 9 0.40 -1.89 -20.30
N ALA A 10 -0.30 -2.19 -21.39
CA ALA A 10 0.17 -1.92 -22.75
C ALA A 10 0.38 -0.41 -22.97
N TYR A 11 -0.58 0.41 -22.56
CA TYR A 11 -0.48 1.87 -22.62
C TYR A 11 0.76 2.37 -21.88
N LEU A 12 0.95 1.97 -20.61
CA LEU A 12 2.12 2.39 -19.83
C LEU A 12 3.43 2.01 -20.54
N LYS A 13 3.55 0.78 -21.05
CA LYS A 13 4.74 0.33 -21.78
C LYS A 13 5.04 1.21 -23.00
N ILE A 14 4.01 1.54 -23.78
CA ILE A 14 4.14 2.40 -24.96
C ILE A 14 4.55 3.81 -24.55
N SER A 15 3.90 4.39 -23.54
CA SER A 15 4.24 5.72 -23.03
C SER A 15 5.69 5.81 -22.54
N PHE A 16 6.17 4.80 -21.81
CA PHE A 16 7.56 4.76 -21.36
C PHE A 16 8.55 4.58 -22.51
N ARG A 17 8.22 3.76 -23.53
CA ARG A 17 9.07 3.62 -24.74
C ARG A 17 9.21 4.95 -25.47
N ILE A 18 8.10 5.61 -25.79
CA ILE A 18 8.10 6.92 -26.46
C ILE A 18 8.89 7.94 -25.63
N LEU A 19 8.63 8.01 -24.32
CA LEU A 19 9.32 8.94 -23.44
C LEU A 19 10.83 8.64 -23.35
N SER A 20 11.23 7.38 -23.41
CA SER A 20 12.65 6.99 -23.36
C SER A 20 13.42 7.39 -24.63
N ILE A 21 12.76 7.36 -25.78
CA ILE A 21 13.30 7.85 -27.06
C ILE A 21 13.46 9.37 -27.02
N LEU A 22 12.45 10.09 -26.53
CA LEU A 22 12.48 11.57 -26.47
C LEU A 22 13.40 12.10 -25.36
N SER A 23 13.44 11.43 -24.20
CA SER A 23 14.24 11.85 -23.05
C SER A 23 14.40 10.74 -22.01
N LYS A 24 15.58 10.10 -21.98
CA LYS A 24 15.96 9.10 -20.98
C LYS A 24 15.81 9.61 -19.54
N LYS A 25 16.18 10.87 -19.28
CA LYS A 25 16.06 11.49 -17.94
C LYS A 25 14.60 11.58 -17.48
N LYS A 26 13.69 12.03 -18.36
CA LYS A 26 12.25 12.12 -18.03
C LYS A 26 11.63 10.74 -17.86
N ALA A 27 12.02 9.77 -18.69
CA ALA A 27 11.57 8.39 -18.54
C ALA A 27 11.98 7.79 -17.19
N ALA A 28 13.25 7.98 -16.79
CA ALA A 28 13.74 7.52 -15.49
C ALA A 28 12.99 8.17 -14.32
N LYS A 29 12.78 9.49 -14.34
CA LYS A 29 11.99 10.18 -13.31
C LYS A 29 10.56 9.62 -13.22
N LYS A 30 9.88 9.46 -14.35
CA LYS A 30 8.50 8.94 -14.38
C LYS A 30 8.42 7.49 -13.90
N ALA A 31 9.44 6.67 -14.17
CA ALA A 31 9.52 5.30 -13.70
C ALA A 31 9.71 5.25 -12.18
N LEU A 32 10.60 6.10 -11.67
CA LEU A 32 10.81 6.30 -10.24
C LEU A 32 9.50 6.65 -9.53
N ASP A 33 8.76 7.62 -10.06
CA ASP A 33 7.47 8.04 -9.53
C ASP A 33 6.47 6.87 -9.53
N LEU A 34 6.37 6.12 -10.64
CA LEU A 34 5.44 4.99 -10.75
C LEU A 34 5.74 3.89 -9.72
N PHE A 35 7.01 3.49 -9.56
CA PHE A 35 7.39 2.38 -8.70
C PHE A 35 7.51 2.76 -7.23
N ARG A 36 7.76 4.03 -6.92
CA ARG A 36 7.80 4.52 -5.52
C ARG A 36 6.45 4.95 -5.00
N THR A 37 5.46 5.20 -5.86
CA THR A 37 4.11 5.59 -5.43
C THR A 37 3.32 4.33 -5.04
N PRO A 38 2.90 4.20 -3.76
CA PRO A 38 2.03 3.10 -3.35
C PRO A 38 0.74 3.11 -4.17
N GLN A 39 0.45 2.00 -4.84
CA GLN A 39 -0.76 1.87 -5.63
C GLN A 39 -1.90 1.53 -4.68
N ARG A 40 -2.86 2.44 -4.50
CA ARG A 40 -4.06 2.17 -3.69
C ARG A 40 -4.80 0.96 -4.26
N ARG A 41 -4.70 -0.17 -3.57
CA ARG A 41 -5.54 -1.33 -3.84
C ARG A 41 -6.96 -1.02 -3.38
N ALA A 42 -7.93 -1.63 -4.05
CA ALA A 42 -9.30 -1.59 -3.56
C ALA A 42 -9.31 -2.08 -2.11
N LYS A 43 -9.95 -1.31 -1.21
CA LYS A 43 -10.13 -1.71 0.19
C LYS A 43 -10.80 -3.09 0.19
N LYS A 44 -10.06 -4.11 0.59
CA LYS A 44 -10.64 -5.42 0.88
C LYS A 44 -11.41 -5.29 2.19
N GLN A 45 -12.50 -6.03 2.31
CA GLN A 45 -13.12 -6.19 3.62
C GLN A 45 -12.07 -6.80 4.57
N PRO A 46 -11.90 -6.24 5.78
CA PRO A 46 -11.01 -6.84 6.76
C PRO A 46 -11.43 -8.29 7.03
N SER A 47 -10.46 -9.17 7.28
CA SER A 47 -10.76 -10.55 7.63
C SER A 47 -11.55 -10.62 8.95
N ALA A 48 -12.32 -11.70 9.12
CA ALA A 48 -13.19 -11.88 10.29
C ALA A 48 -12.48 -11.75 11.64
N ILE A 49 -11.18 -12.08 11.70
CA ILE A 49 -10.34 -11.94 12.90
C ILE A 49 -10.29 -10.50 13.45
N PHE A 50 -10.47 -9.48 12.60
CA PHE A 50 -10.50 -8.09 13.04
C PHE A 50 -11.79 -7.73 13.79
N ASN A 51 -12.87 -8.50 13.62
CA ASN A 51 -14.11 -8.31 14.37
C ASN A 51 -13.99 -8.73 15.84
N GLU A 52 -13.07 -9.65 16.13
CA GLU A 52 -12.77 -10.12 17.50
C GLU A 52 -11.74 -9.22 18.20
N ALA A 53 -11.14 -8.28 17.48
CA ALA A 53 -10.13 -7.38 18.01
C ALA A 53 -10.77 -6.26 18.85
N LYS A 54 -10.09 -5.86 19.93
CA LYS A 54 -10.34 -4.56 20.55
C LYS A 54 -9.56 -3.50 19.81
N THR A 55 -10.25 -2.49 19.26
CA THR A 55 -9.62 -1.29 18.70
C THR A 55 -8.90 -0.51 19.80
N LEU A 56 -7.68 -0.08 19.50
CA LEU A 56 -6.88 0.82 20.31
C LEU A 56 -6.69 2.12 19.54
N GLU A 57 -6.86 3.24 20.23
CA GLU A 57 -6.59 4.56 19.70
C GLU A 57 -5.92 5.40 20.79
N PHE A 58 -4.79 6.03 20.46
CA PHE A 58 -4.11 6.95 21.36
C PHE A 58 -3.30 7.98 20.58
N ASN A 59 -3.06 9.14 21.21
CA ASN A 59 -2.20 10.17 20.65
C ASN A 59 -0.76 9.98 21.16
N LEU A 60 0.20 10.01 20.24
CA LEU A 60 1.62 10.06 20.56
C LEU A 60 2.26 11.21 19.79
N GLU A 61 2.75 12.22 20.50
CA GLU A 61 3.44 13.38 19.90
C GLU A 61 2.60 14.09 18.82
N GLY A 62 1.29 14.17 19.02
CA GLY A 62 0.36 14.77 18.05
C GLY A 62 -0.09 13.83 16.94
N ILE A 63 0.46 12.61 16.85
CA ILE A 63 0.08 11.61 15.86
C ILE A 63 -0.98 10.68 16.47
N SER A 64 -2.14 10.57 15.82
CA SER A 64 -3.15 9.58 16.22
C SER A 64 -2.76 8.19 15.74
N ILE A 65 -2.45 7.31 16.69
CA ILE A 65 -2.08 5.92 16.45
C ILE A 65 -3.30 5.04 16.65
N HIS A 66 -3.58 4.24 15.63
CA HIS A 66 -4.67 3.27 15.61
C HIS A 66 -4.07 1.87 15.58
N GLY A 67 -4.65 0.96 16.35
CA GLY A 67 -4.20 -0.41 16.41
C GLY A 67 -5.30 -1.37 16.85
N TYR A 68 -4.92 -2.63 16.91
CA TYR A 68 -5.81 -3.71 17.28
C TYR A 68 -5.15 -4.58 18.34
N ARG A 69 -5.96 -5.06 19.29
CA ARG A 69 -5.51 -6.00 20.31
C ARG A 69 -6.41 -7.22 20.34
N TRP A 70 -5.78 -8.38 20.23
CA TRP A 70 -6.40 -9.68 20.43
C TRP A 70 -5.98 -10.26 21.77
N ASN A 71 -6.76 -11.21 22.30
CA ASN A 71 -6.51 -11.92 23.55
C ASN A 71 -6.27 -11.00 24.77
N LYS A 72 -7.35 -10.65 25.48
CA LYS A 72 -7.27 -9.75 26.65
C LYS A 72 -6.56 -10.45 27.81
N ASN A 73 -5.51 -9.82 28.35
CA ASN A 73 -4.71 -10.23 29.52
C ASN A 73 -3.84 -11.51 29.33
N PRO A 74 -2.93 -11.54 28.34
CA PRO A 74 -2.04 -12.68 28.18
C PRO A 74 -0.83 -12.56 29.11
N VAL A 75 -0.24 -13.70 29.49
CA VAL A 75 1.01 -13.77 30.28
C VAL A 75 2.22 -13.24 29.49
N LYS A 76 2.20 -13.39 28.16
CA LYS A 76 3.23 -12.87 27.23
C LYS A 76 2.55 -12.11 26.09
N LYS A 77 3.20 -11.05 25.59
CA LYS A 77 2.66 -10.19 24.53
C LYS A 77 3.65 -10.11 23.36
N ILE A 78 3.11 -10.01 22.15
CA ILE A 78 3.86 -9.77 20.91
C ILE A 78 3.27 -8.53 20.25
N LEU A 79 4.13 -7.61 19.82
CA LEU A 79 3.75 -6.44 19.03
C LEU A 79 4.05 -6.75 17.56
N ILE A 80 3.02 -6.61 16.71
CA ILE A 80 3.15 -6.76 15.26
C ILE A 80 3.04 -5.37 14.64
N ILE A 81 4.08 -4.95 13.92
CA ILE A 81 4.12 -3.70 13.17
C ILE A 81 4.29 -4.07 11.70
N HIS A 82 3.41 -3.58 10.84
CA HIS A 82 3.55 -3.75 9.41
C HIS A 82 4.27 -2.54 8.79
N GLY A 83 5.02 -2.79 7.71
CA GLY A 83 5.58 -1.72 6.88
C GLY A 83 4.56 -1.14 5.92
N PHE A 84 5.06 -0.45 4.90
CA PHE A 84 4.25 0.01 3.76
C PHE A 84 3.64 -1.17 2.98
N GLU A 85 2.41 -0.99 2.48
CA GLU A 85 1.75 -1.89 1.52
C GLU A 85 2.19 -1.63 0.07
#